data_AF-A0A9E1P1J4-F1
#
_entry.id   AF-A0A9E1P1J4-F1
#
_cell.length_a   1.000
_cell.length_b   1.000
_cell.length_c   1.000
_cell.angle_alpha   90.00
_cell.angle_beta   90.00
_cell.angle_gamma   90.00
#
_symmetry.space_group_name_H-M   'P 1'
#
loop_
_entity.id
_entity.type
_entity.pdbx_description
1 polymer ?
#
loop_
_entity_poly.entity_id
_entity_poly.type
_entity_poly.pdbx_seq_one_letter_code
_entity_poly.pdbx_strand_id
1 'polypeptide(L)'
;MRQAYVGEIDKITPRAARLLGLIESEESLTQSASGMAEVLATSAYSSDVDSATTAASMQQMVREVMTSAGLSVSGSQILPGENTEGFENLNLDITVVGNINAVEEALSNLRMIRPLVLVESVTIKKLRATRTRAAQKAKPKKTDERMLSVRLRLLSMRLVG
;
A
#
# COMPACT_ATOMS: atom_id res chain seq x y z
N MET A 1 -11.93 47.21 48.06
CA MET A 1 -10.71 46.69 47.39
C MET A 1 -10.61 45.16 47.42
N ARG A 2 -10.71 44.46 48.57
CA ARG A 2 -10.62 42.97 48.62
C ARG A 2 -11.60 42.20 47.72
N GLN A 3 -12.83 42.67 47.57
CA GLN A 3 -13.86 42.00 46.75
C GLN A 3 -13.60 42.09 45.23
N ALA A 4 -12.85 43.09 44.76
CA ALA A 4 -12.50 43.23 43.35
C ALA A 4 -11.46 42.17 42.92
N TYR A 5 -10.52 41.83 43.79
CA TYR A 5 -9.50 40.81 43.52
C TYR A 5 -10.08 39.39 43.45
N VAL A 6 -11.10 39.07 44.25
CA VAL A 6 -11.77 37.75 44.23
C VAL A 6 -12.45 37.51 42.88
N GLY A 7 -13.17 38.51 42.35
CA GLY A 7 -13.81 38.41 41.04
C GLY A 7 -12.85 38.38 39.85
N GLU A 8 -11.59 38.77 40.05
CA GLU A 8 -10.53 38.69 39.04
C GLU A 8 -9.83 37.32 39.07
N ILE A 9 -9.65 36.75 40.27
CA ILE A 9 -9.16 35.38 40.48
C ILE A 9 -10.15 34.34 39.91
N ASP A 10 -11.45 34.54 40.10
CA ASP A 10 -12.50 33.64 39.57
C ASP A 10 -12.53 33.60 38.03
N LYS A 11 -12.05 34.66 37.35
CA LYS A 11 -11.95 34.71 35.88
C LYS A 11 -10.72 34.01 35.34
N ILE A 12 -9.64 33.93 36.13
CA ILE A 12 -8.34 33.39 35.69
C ILE A 12 -8.23 31.89 36.00
N THR A 13 -8.83 31.43 37.10
CA THR A 13 -8.78 30.04 37.57
C THR A 13 -9.20 29.01 36.49
N PRO A 14 -10.30 29.20 35.73
CA PRO A 14 -10.71 28.25 34.69
C PRO A 14 -9.72 28.14 33.53
N ARG A 15 -9.05 29.26 33.17
CA ARG A 15 -8.05 29.28 32.11
C ARG A 15 -6.76 28.60 32.53
N ALA A 16 -6.33 28.83 33.78
CA ALA A 16 -5.18 28.16 34.37
C ALA A 16 -5.40 26.64 34.47
N ALA A 17 -6.57 26.20 34.94
CA ALA A 17 -6.94 24.78 34.99
C ALA A 17 -6.95 24.12 33.60
N ARG A 18 -7.42 24.84 32.57
CA ARG A 18 -7.41 24.34 31.18
C ARG A 18 -5.99 24.19 30.61
N LEU A 19 -5.11 25.14 30.91
CA LEU A 19 -3.71 25.09 30.49
C LEU A 19 -2.95 23.99 31.22
N LEU A 20 -3.19 23.82 32.52
CA LEU A 20 -2.62 22.72 33.31
C LEU A 20 -3.08 21.37 32.77
N GLY A 21 -4.38 21.21 32.47
CA GLY A 21 -4.89 19.98 31.86
C GLY A 21 -4.29 19.72 30.47
N LEU A 22 -3.96 20.76 29.70
CA LEU A 22 -3.30 20.62 28.40
C LEU A 22 -1.84 20.18 28.54
N ILE A 23 -1.10 20.74 29.51
CA ILE A 23 0.28 20.35 29.85
C ILE A 23 0.31 18.90 30.37
N GLU A 24 -0.63 18.56 31.25
CA GLU A 24 -0.75 17.20 31.81
C GLU A 24 -1.16 16.16 30.76
N SER A 25 -1.82 16.60 29.67
CA SER A 25 -2.19 15.75 28.54
C SER A 25 -1.19 15.77 27.38
N GLU A 26 -0.12 16.58 27.45
CA GLU A 26 0.84 16.79 26.37
C GLU A 26 1.53 15.48 25.97
N GLU A 27 1.96 14.69 26.97
CA GLU A 27 2.61 13.40 26.75
C GLU A 27 1.63 12.38 26.14
N SER A 28 0.37 12.35 26.59
CA SER A 28 -0.64 11.46 26.03
C SER A 28 -1.00 11.83 24.59
N LEU A 29 -1.08 13.13 24.27
CA LEU A 29 -1.36 13.62 22.92
C LEU A 29 -0.19 13.34 21.97
N THR A 30 1.04 13.55 22.41
CA THR A 30 2.24 13.25 21.61
C THR A 30 2.41 11.74 21.39
N GLN A 31 2.23 10.90 22.41
CA GLN A 31 2.26 9.44 22.26
C GLN A 31 1.16 8.95 21.29
N SER A 32 -0.05 9.49 21.39
CA SER A 32 -1.14 9.14 20.48
C SER A 32 -0.84 9.57 19.05
N ALA A 33 -0.29 10.78 18.86
CA ALA A 33 0.11 11.28 17.54
C ALA A 33 1.25 10.45 16.93
N SER A 34 2.25 10.05 17.72
CA SER A 34 3.34 9.18 17.27
C SER A 34 2.83 7.79 16.88
N GLY A 35 1.94 7.18 17.68
CA GLY A 35 1.34 5.90 17.33
C GLY A 35 0.51 5.96 16.04
N MET A 36 -0.22 7.07 15.83
CA MET A 36 -0.95 7.29 14.57
C MET A 36 0.00 7.48 13.38
N ALA A 37 1.10 8.23 13.56
CA ALA A 37 2.11 8.43 12.51
C ALA A 37 2.78 7.12 12.11
N GLU A 38 3.06 6.23 13.07
CA GLU A 38 3.66 4.91 12.81
C GLU A 38 2.69 3.97 12.05
N VAL A 39 1.40 3.98 12.41
CA VAL A 39 0.35 3.25 11.68
C VAL A 39 0.19 3.79 10.26
N LEU A 40 0.24 5.12 10.08
CA LEU A 40 0.15 5.76 8.77
C LEU A 40 1.37 5.45 7.90
N ALA A 41 2.59 5.51 8.45
CA ALA A 41 3.82 5.18 7.72
C ALA A 41 3.86 3.71 7.26
N THR A 42 3.22 2.82 8.01
CA THR A 42 3.10 1.39 7.66
C THR A 42 2.00 1.16 6.61
N SER A 43 1.03 2.05 6.49
CA SER A 43 -0.19 1.86 5.70
C SER A 43 -0.22 2.66 4.40
N ALA A 44 0.41 3.83 4.35
CA ALA A 44 0.36 4.75 3.22
C ALA A 44 1.73 5.37 2.94
N TYR A 45 1.96 5.76 1.69
CA TYR A 45 3.14 6.52 1.31
C TYR A 45 3.05 7.97 1.83
N SER A 46 4.20 8.55 2.21
CA SER A 46 4.28 9.95 2.68
C SER A 46 3.85 10.94 1.59
N SER A 47 3.32 12.09 2.02
CA SER A 47 2.97 13.20 1.15
C SER A 47 4.19 13.99 0.63
N ASP A 48 5.37 13.79 1.23
CA ASP A 48 6.63 14.50 0.90
C ASP A 48 7.12 14.25 -0.54
N VAL A 49 6.73 13.11 -1.11
CA VAL A 49 7.18 12.63 -2.41
C VAL A 49 6.04 12.77 -3.42
N ASP A 50 6.36 13.27 -4.61
CA ASP A 50 5.38 13.46 -5.68
C ASP A 50 4.70 12.14 -6.07
N SER A 51 3.44 12.24 -6.48
CA SER A 51 2.59 11.09 -6.82
C SER A 51 3.22 10.20 -7.89
N ALA A 52 3.77 10.80 -8.96
CA ALA A 52 4.35 10.03 -10.06
C ALA A 52 5.59 9.24 -9.60
N THR A 53 6.43 9.84 -8.76
CA THR A 53 7.61 9.17 -8.20
C THR A 53 7.24 8.06 -7.22
N THR A 54 6.21 8.27 -6.41
CA THR A 54 5.70 7.26 -5.47
C THR A 54 5.10 6.07 -6.22
N ALA A 55 4.29 6.33 -7.25
CA ALA A 55 3.72 5.29 -8.10
C ALA A 55 4.80 4.49 -8.84
N ALA A 56 5.86 5.14 -9.34
CA ALA A 56 6.99 4.47 -9.97
C ALA A 56 7.74 3.57 -8.97
N SER A 57 7.96 4.04 -7.74
CA SER A 57 8.59 3.26 -6.67
C SER A 57 7.77 2.02 -6.31
N MET A 58 6.46 2.18 -6.09
CA MET A 58 5.52 1.07 -5.89
C MET A 58 5.58 0.08 -7.07
N GLN A 59 5.59 0.58 -8.31
CA GLN A 59 5.63 -0.25 -9.50
C GLN A 59 6.92 -1.09 -9.58
N GLN A 60 8.06 -0.52 -9.21
CA GLN A 60 9.34 -1.23 -9.18
C GLN A 60 9.36 -2.30 -8.09
N MET A 61 8.90 -1.96 -6.89
CA MET A 61 8.81 -2.89 -5.76
C MET A 61 7.90 -4.08 -6.06
N VAL A 62 6.71 -3.84 -6.61
CA VAL A 62 5.78 -4.90 -7.02
C VAL A 62 6.43 -5.78 -8.09
N ARG A 63 7.13 -5.19 -9.07
CA ARG A 63 7.82 -5.99 -10.09
C ARG A 63 8.88 -6.90 -9.48
N GLU A 64 9.67 -6.38 -8.54
CA GLU A 64 10.70 -7.16 -7.86
C GLU A 64 10.10 -8.37 -7.13
N VAL A 65 9.01 -8.18 -6.40
CA VAL A 65 8.29 -9.27 -5.71
C VAL A 65 7.75 -10.33 -6.68
N MET A 66 7.23 -9.91 -7.83
CA MET A 66 6.78 -10.86 -8.85
C MET A 66 7.95 -11.65 -9.42
N THR A 67 9.07 -11.00 -9.72
CA THR A 67 10.26 -11.65 -10.27
C THR A 67 10.95 -12.56 -9.27
N SER A 68 10.98 -12.20 -7.98
CA SER A 68 11.59 -13.02 -6.93
C SER A 68 10.81 -14.32 -6.70
N ALA A 69 9.49 -14.30 -6.90
CA ALA A 69 8.64 -15.48 -6.88
C ALA A 69 8.75 -16.33 -8.17
N GLY A 70 9.60 -15.96 -9.13
CA GLY A 70 9.81 -16.69 -10.37
C GLY A 70 8.78 -16.39 -11.47
N LEU A 71 8.03 -15.28 -11.36
CA LEU A 71 7.12 -14.83 -12.41
C LEU A 71 7.83 -13.91 -13.41
N SER A 72 7.46 -14.03 -14.68
CA SER A 72 7.89 -13.10 -15.73
C SER A 72 6.87 -11.98 -15.88
N VAL A 73 7.27 -10.73 -15.66
CA VAL A 73 6.40 -9.56 -15.87
C VAL A 73 6.27 -9.29 -17.36
N SER A 74 5.07 -9.44 -17.92
CA SER A 74 4.80 -9.17 -19.34
C SER A 74 4.39 -7.72 -19.60
N GLY A 75 3.85 -7.04 -18.59
CA GLY A 75 3.45 -5.64 -18.71
C GLY A 75 3.03 -5.08 -17.35
N SER A 76 3.22 -3.79 -17.16
CA SER A 76 2.80 -3.11 -15.93
C SER A 76 2.63 -1.63 -16.20
N GLN A 77 1.50 -1.08 -15.77
CA GLN A 77 1.05 0.26 -16.09
C GLN A 77 0.44 0.92 -14.84
N ILE A 78 0.92 2.13 -14.53
CA ILE A 78 0.30 3.00 -13.54
C ILE A 78 -0.98 3.58 -14.16
N LEU A 79 -2.08 3.49 -13.43
CA LEU A 79 -3.37 4.04 -13.82
C LEU A 79 -3.64 5.34 -13.06
N PRO A 80 -4.42 6.27 -13.64
CA PRO A 80 -4.84 7.47 -12.92
C PRO A 80 -5.49 7.13 -11.59
N GLY A 81 -5.04 7.83 -10.55
CA GLY A 81 -5.59 7.78 -9.21
C GLY A 81 -6.73 8.76 -9.03
N GLU A 82 -7.70 8.41 -8.21
CA GLU A 82 -8.67 9.37 -7.70
C GLU A 82 -8.27 9.79 -6.29
N ASN A 83 -8.50 11.06 -5.95
CA ASN A 83 -8.33 11.54 -4.59
C ASN A 83 -9.56 11.16 -3.78
N THR A 84 -9.35 10.57 -2.60
CA THR A 84 -10.39 10.17 -1.65
C THR A 84 -10.02 10.73 -0.28
N GLU A 85 -10.84 11.60 0.29
CA GLU A 85 -10.77 12.11 1.68
C GLU A 85 -9.37 12.10 2.35
N GLY A 86 -8.45 12.93 1.85
CA GLY A 86 -7.09 13.07 2.43
C GLY A 86 -6.05 12.06 1.92
N PHE A 87 -6.43 11.20 0.97
CA PHE A 87 -5.56 10.24 0.30
C PHE A 87 -5.66 10.35 -1.21
N GLU A 88 -4.57 9.99 -1.88
CA GLU A 88 -4.50 9.77 -3.32
C GLU A 88 -4.32 8.27 -3.58
N ASN A 89 -5.19 7.71 -4.41
CA ASN A 89 -5.14 6.29 -4.77
C ASN A 89 -4.07 6.06 -5.85
N LEU A 90 -3.07 5.24 -5.55
CA LEU A 90 -2.07 4.80 -6.51
C LEU A 90 -2.49 3.46 -7.11
N ASN A 91 -2.97 3.51 -8.35
CA ASN A 91 -3.49 2.35 -9.07
C ASN A 91 -2.43 1.75 -10.00
N LEU A 92 -2.29 0.42 -9.99
CA LEU A 92 -1.32 -0.30 -10.80
C LEU A 92 -1.95 -1.55 -11.43
N ASP A 93 -1.95 -1.63 -12.76
CA ASP A 93 -2.26 -2.87 -13.49
C ASP A 93 -0.94 -3.60 -13.81
N ILE A 94 -0.83 -4.86 -13.44
CA ILE A 94 0.33 -5.70 -13.74
C ILE A 94 -0.11 -7.04 -14.32
N THR A 95 0.53 -7.43 -15.44
CA THR A 95 0.35 -8.74 -16.05
C THR A 95 1.65 -9.53 -15.94
N VAL A 96 1.55 -10.73 -15.39
CA VAL A 96 2.65 -11.66 -15.14
C VAL A 96 2.36 -13.02 -15.77
N VAL A 97 3.41 -13.78 -16.04
CA VAL A 97 3.34 -15.13 -16.59
C VAL A 97 4.20 -16.07 -15.75
N GLY A 98 3.64 -17.21 -15.36
CA GLY A 98 4.36 -18.21 -14.58
C GLY A 98 3.50 -19.44 -14.26
N ASN A 99 4.05 -20.36 -13.47
CA ASN A 99 3.27 -21.50 -12.97
C ASN A 99 2.38 -21.09 -11.77
N ILE A 100 1.46 -21.96 -11.34
CA ILE A 100 0.54 -21.63 -10.23
C ILE A 100 1.26 -21.43 -8.89
N ASN A 101 2.32 -22.21 -8.62
CA ASN A 101 3.07 -22.12 -7.36
C ASN A 101 3.76 -20.75 -7.22
N ALA A 102 4.37 -20.26 -8.30
CA ALA A 102 4.97 -18.93 -8.36
C ALA A 102 3.95 -17.81 -8.17
N VAL A 103 2.70 -18.01 -8.65
CA VAL A 103 1.61 -17.05 -8.42
C VAL A 103 1.19 -17.03 -6.95
N GLU A 104 1.06 -18.19 -6.32
CA GLU A 104 0.75 -18.29 -4.88
C GLU A 104 1.84 -17.65 -4.01
N GLU A 105 3.11 -17.92 -4.33
CA GLU A 105 4.25 -17.31 -3.64
C GLU A 105 4.27 -15.78 -3.81
N ALA A 106 4.05 -15.28 -5.04
CA ALA A 106 4.00 -13.85 -5.29
C ALA A 106 2.88 -13.15 -4.51
N LEU A 107 1.68 -13.74 -4.44
CA LEU A 107 0.56 -13.18 -3.68
C LEU A 107 0.83 -13.20 -2.16
N SER A 108 1.49 -14.24 -1.65
CA SER A 108 1.93 -14.31 -0.26
C SER A 108 2.92 -13.18 0.07
N ASN A 109 3.93 -13.01 -0.78
CA ASN A 109 4.97 -11.99 -0.60
C ASN A 109 4.40 -10.57 -0.74
N LEU A 110 3.46 -10.34 -1.65
CA LEU A 110 2.80 -9.05 -1.85
C LEU A 110 2.11 -8.55 -0.58
N ARG A 111 1.51 -9.46 0.21
CA ARG A 111 0.86 -9.12 1.48
C ARG A 111 1.83 -8.62 2.57
N MET A 112 3.11 -8.96 2.45
CA MET A 112 4.13 -8.58 3.42
C MET A 112 4.76 -7.21 3.14
N ILE A 113 4.52 -6.65 1.94
CA ILE A 113 5.08 -5.36 1.54
C ILE A 113 4.53 -4.24 2.43
N ARG A 114 5.39 -3.25 2.70
CA ARG A 114 5.06 -1.98 3.34
C ARG A 114 5.62 -0.83 2.49
N PRO A 115 4.85 0.23 2.20
CA PRO A 115 3.43 0.45 2.53
C PRO A 115 2.48 -0.59 1.91
N LEU A 116 1.27 -0.72 2.46
CA LEU A 116 0.33 -1.78 2.09
C LEU A 116 -0.09 -1.69 0.61
N VAL A 117 0.06 -2.79 -0.13
CA VAL A 117 -0.46 -2.94 -1.50
C VAL A 117 -1.63 -3.91 -1.50
N LEU A 118 -2.81 -3.41 -1.85
CA LEU A 118 -4.06 -4.16 -1.91
C LEU A 118 -4.27 -4.73 -3.32
N VAL A 119 -4.88 -5.92 -3.40
CA VAL A 119 -5.28 -6.53 -4.67
C VAL A 119 -6.77 -6.25 -4.89
N GLU A 120 -7.10 -5.40 -5.86
CA GLU A 120 -8.49 -5.06 -6.21
C GLU A 120 -9.12 -6.14 -7.08
N SER A 121 -8.37 -6.70 -8.02
CA SER A 121 -8.88 -7.74 -8.91
C SER A 121 -7.78 -8.66 -9.42
N VAL A 122 -8.16 -9.92 -9.68
CA VAL A 122 -7.28 -10.96 -10.22
C VAL A 122 -7.98 -11.63 -11.41
N THR A 123 -7.30 -11.69 -12.55
CA THR A 123 -7.76 -12.44 -13.72
C THR A 123 -6.69 -13.45 -14.12
N ILE A 124 -7.03 -14.74 -14.08
CA ILE A 124 -6.11 -15.85 -14.43
C ILE A 124 -6.55 -16.48 -15.73
N LYS A 125 -5.62 -16.61 -16.68
CA LYS A 125 -5.82 -17.26 -17.97
C LYS A 125 -4.77 -18.33 -18.19
N LYS A 126 -5.17 -19.48 -18.74
CA LYS A 126 -4.21 -20.51 -19.17
C LYS A 126 -3.47 -20.02 -20.42
N LEU A 127 -2.14 -20.03 -20.38
CA LEU A 127 -1.34 -19.75 -21.56
C LEU A 127 -1.33 -21.01 -22.45
N ARG A 128 -1.95 -20.93 -23.62
CA ARG A 128 -1.95 -22.05 -24.58
C ARG A 128 -0.62 -22.07 -25.29
N ALA A 129 0.12 -23.17 -25.19
CA ALA A 129 1.29 -23.40 -26.02
C ALA A 129 0.86 -23.43 -27.49
N THR A 130 1.36 -22.50 -28.30
CA THR A 130 1.17 -22.50 -29.74
C THR A 130 1.86 -23.76 -30.29
N ARG A 131 1.08 -24.73 -30.76
CA ARG A 131 1.62 -25.98 -31.34
C ARG A 131 2.31 -25.66 -32.66
N THR A 132 3.60 -25.39 -32.64
CA THR A 132 4.45 -25.49 -33.83
C THR A 132 4.71 -26.95 -34.17
N ARG A 133 4.86 -27.28 -35.47
CA ARG A 133 5.10 -28.67 -35.93
C ARG A 133 6.33 -29.33 -35.29
N ALA A 134 7.31 -28.54 -34.81
CA ALA A 134 8.47 -29.03 -34.07
C ALA A 134 8.13 -29.53 -32.65
N ALA A 135 7.10 -28.97 -31.99
CA ALA A 135 6.68 -29.35 -30.65
C ALA A 135 5.89 -30.68 -30.60
N GLN A 136 5.51 -31.25 -31.75
CA GLN A 136 4.80 -32.54 -31.83
C GLN A 136 5.69 -33.75 -31.55
N LYS A 137 7.03 -33.60 -31.55
CA LYS A 137 7.98 -34.68 -31.25
C LYS A 137 8.40 -34.77 -29.78
N ALA A 138 8.06 -33.78 -28.95
CA ALA A 138 8.37 -33.83 -27.52
C ALA A 138 7.20 -34.46 -26.75
N LYS A 139 7.45 -35.58 -26.06
CA LYS A 139 6.46 -36.19 -25.16
C LYS A 139 6.03 -35.15 -24.11
N PRO A 140 4.71 -34.92 -23.90
CA PRO A 140 4.26 -33.96 -22.92
C PRO A 140 4.64 -34.46 -21.52
N LYS A 141 5.52 -33.72 -20.85
CA LYS A 141 5.86 -33.94 -19.45
C LYS A 141 4.59 -33.68 -18.63
N LYS A 142 4.10 -34.74 -17.98
CA LYS A 142 2.82 -34.77 -17.30
C LYS A 142 3.03 -34.12 -15.92
N THR A 143 2.24 -33.08 -15.66
CA THR A 143 2.05 -32.42 -14.34
C THR A 143 3.04 -31.27 -14.07
N ASP A 144 2.46 -30.09 -13.76
CA ASP A 144 3.06 -28.83 -13.26
C ASP A 144 3.61 -27.74 -14.19
N GLU A 145 3.84 -27.98 -15.49
CA GLU A 145 4.30 -26.91 -16.41
C GLU A 145 3.16 -26.12 -17.08
N ARG A 146 2.00 -25.98 -16.44
CA ARG A 146 0.92 -25.14 -16.99
C ARG A 146 1.22 -23.68 -16.69
N MET A 147 1.76 -22.98 -17.68
CA MET A 147 1.93 -21.54 -17.61
C MET A 147 0.57 -20.83 -17.59
N LEU A 148 0.44 -19.88 -16.69
CA LEU A 148 -0.70 -19.00 -16.50
C LEU A 148 -0.26 -17.59 -16.85
N SER A 149 -1.14 -16.85 -17.52
CA SER A 149 -1.07 -15.39 -17.58
C SER A 149 -2.03 -14.86 -16.52
N VAL A 150 -1.50 -14.10 -15.58
CA VAL A 150 -2.26 -13.49 -14.48
C VAL A 150 -2.19 -11.99 -14.64
N ARG A 151 -3.36 -11.33 -14.62
CA ARG A 151 -3.47 -9.87 -14.53
C ARG A 151 -3.99 -9.50 -13.15
N LEU A 152 -3.30 -8.57 -12.49
CA LEU A 152 -3.61 -8.08 -11.15
C LEU A 152 -3.82 -6.57 -11.24
N ARG A 153 -4.91 -6.09 -10.66
CA ARG A 153 -5.09 -4.67 -10.40
C ARG A 153 -4.80 -4.42 -8.92
N LEU A 154 -3.86 -3.54 -8.66
CA LEU A 154 -3.32 -3.24 -7.35
C LEU A 154 -3.62 -1.79 -6.98
N LEU A 155 -3.85 -1.57 -5.69
CA LEU A 155 -4.14 -0.28 -5.10
C LEU A 155 -3.21 -0.04 -3.92
N SER A 156 -2.67 1.16 -3.83
CA SER A 156 -2.02 1.68 -2.63
C SER A 156 -2.54 3.08 -2.35
N MET A 157 -2.38 3.55 -1.11
CA MET A 157 -2.79 4.91 -0.73
C MET A 157 -1.56 5.76 -0.44
N ARG A 158 -1.60 7.03 -0.83
CA ARG A 158 -0.63 8.07 -0.47
C ARG A 158 -1.36 9.16 0.30
N LEU A 159 -0.75 9.72 1.33
CA LEU A 159 -1.31 10.86 2.04
C LEU A 159 -1.28 12.11 1.16
N VAL A 160 -2.36 12.91 1.22
CA VAL A 160 -2.43 14.24 0.63
C VAL A 160 -2.24 15.24 1.77
N GLY A 161 -1.11 15.96 1.75
CA GLY A 161 -0.78 17.02 2.71
C GLY A 161 -1.31 18.38 2.29
#